data_AF-F9P8W1-F1
#
_entry.id   AF-F9P8W1-F1
#
_cell.length_a   1.000
_cell.length_b   1.000
_cell.length_c   1.000
_cell.angle_alpha   90.00
_cell.angle_beta   90.00
_cell.angle_gamma   90.00
#
_symmetry.space_group_name_H-M   'P 1'
#
loop_
_entity.id
_entity.type
_entity.pdbx_description
1 polymer ?
#
loop_
_entity_poly.entity_id
_entity_poly.type
_entity_poly.pdbx_seq_one_letter_code
_entity_poly.pdbx_strand_id
1 'polypeptide(L)' 'MTKINQIISYLETEKADVAVVSDPVTINYLTGFYSDPHERQMFLLFSQIMNRCSLFLLLR' A
#
# COMPACT_ATOMS: atom_id res chain seq x y z
N MET A 1 7.76 -16.30 0.07
CA MET A 1 7.11 -15.19 -0.66
C MET A 1 6.78 -14.09 0.33
N THR A 2 7.15 -12.85 0.05
CA THR A 2 6.75 -11.70 0.88
C THR A 2 5.30 -11.33 0.58
N LYS A 3 4.57 -10.77 1.56
CA LYS A 3 3.16 -10.36 1.40
C LYS A 3 2.98 -9.35 0.26
N ILE A 4 3.97 -8.48 0.07
CA ILE A 4 4.00 -7.48 -1.01
C ILE A 4 4.07 -8.16 -2.38
N ASN A 5 4.88 -9.21 -2.54
CA ASN A 5 4.99 -9.91 -3.83
C ASN A 5 3.66 -10.59 -4.21
N GLN A 6 2.86 -11.03 -3.22
CA GLN A 6 1.53 -11.58 -3.49
C GLN A 6 0.59 -10.51 -4.04
N ILE A 7 0.63 -9.29 -3.48
CA ILE A 7 -0.16 -8.15 -3.99
C ILE A 7 0.28 -7.77 -5.40
N ILE A 8 1.58 -7.74 -5.67
CA ILE A 8 2.10 -7.44 -7.02
C ILE A 8 1.64 -8.51 -8.02
N SER A 9 1.74 -9.80 -7.68
CA SER A 9 1.23 -10.87 -8.56
C SER A 9 -0.28 -10.83 -8.78
N TYR A 10 -1.04 -10.38 -7.79
CA TYR A 10 -2.48 -10.18 -7.90
C TYR A 10 -2.81 -9.01 -8.84
N LEU A 11 -2.09 -7.90 -8.70
CA LEU A 11 -2.20 -6.74 -9.59
C LEU A 11 -1.88 -7.10 -11.05
N GLU A 12 -0.86 -7.93 -11.28
CA GLU A 12 -0.52 -8.45 -12.60
C GLU A 12 -1.64 -9.30 -13.21
N THR A 13 -2.28 -10.14 -12.39
CA THR A 13 -3.39 -11.01 -12.82
C THR A 13 -4.62 -10.19 -13.20
N GLU A 14 -4.94 -9.19 -12.40
CA GLU A 14 -6.10 -8.30 -12.58
C GLU A 14 -5.85 -7.18 -13.62
N LYS A 15 -4.64 -7.08 -14.19
CA LYS A 15 -4.21 -6.00 -15.09
C LYS A 15 -4.44 -4.60 -14.50
N ALA A 16 -4.19 -4.46 -13.20
CA ALA A 16 -4.31 -3.20 -12.49
C ALA A 16 -2.93 -2.57 -12.30
N ASP A 17 -2.78 -1.30 -12.69
CA ASP A 17 -1.49 -0.61 -12.63
C ASP A 17 -1.09 -0.18 -11.20
N VAL A 18 -2.09 0.10 -10.35
CA VAL A 18 -1.91 0.64 -9.00
C VAL A 18 -2.92 0.05 -8.02
N ALA A 19 -2.46 -0.37 -6.84
CA ALA A 19 -3.32 -0.59 -5.67
C ALA A 19 -3.14 0.55 -4.65
N VAL A 20 -4.25 0.95 -4.03
CA VAL A 20 -4.29 1.94 -2.96
C VAL A 20 -4.86 1.29 -1.72
N VAL A 21 -4.12 1.33 -0.61
CA VAL A 21 -4.56 0.85 0.70
C VAL A 21 -4.62 2.02 1.66
N SER A 22 -5.79 2.32 2.20
CA SER A 22 -6.01 3.41 3.18
C SER A 22 -6.14 2.93 4.62
N ASP A 23 -6.39 1.64 4.81
CA ASP A 23 -6.64 1.08 6.14
C ASP A 23 -5.34 0.93 6.94
N PRO A 24 -5.21 1.56 8.13
CA PRO A 24 -3.96 1.57 8.90
C PRO A 24 -3.58 0.17 9.43
N VAL A 25 -4.55 -0.70 9.70
CA VAL A 25 -4.30 -2.09 10.12
C VAL A 25 -3.67 -2.88 8.98
N THR A 26 -4.19 -2.70 7.76
CA THR A 26 -3.66 -3.34 6.55
C THR A 26 -2.26 -2.83 6.20
N ILE A 27 -2.00 -1.52 6.34
CA ILE A 27 -0.66 -0.94 6.15
C ILE A 27 0.33 -1.55 7.15
N ASN A 28 -0.07 -1.67 8.43
CA ASN A 28 0.75 -2.31 9.45
C ASN A 28 1.00 -3.80 9.13
N TYR A 29 0.00 -4.53 8.65
CA TYR A 29 0.15 -5.93 8.27
C TYR A 29 1.15 -6.15 7.13
N LEU A 30 1.22 -5.21 6.18
CA LEU A 30 2.06 -5.30 4.98
C LEU A 30 3.49 -4.79 5.19
N THR A 31 3.64 -3.73 5.99
CA THR A 31 4.92 -3.00 6.14
C THR A 31 5.52 -3.10 7.55
N GLY A 32 4.73 -3.49 8.55
CA GLY A 32 5.10 -3.41 9.96
C GLY A 32 5.07 -1.98 10.53
N PHE A 33 4.64 -0.99 9.73
CA PHE A 33 4.51 0.39 10.15
C PHE A 33 3.08 0.66 10.62
N TYR A 34 2.92 0.85 11.94
CA TYR A 34 1.67 1.29 12.52
C TYR A 34 1.71 2.80 12.76
N SER A 35 0.73 3.50 12.20
CA SER A 35 0.50 4.91 12.47
C SER A 35 -0.99 5.16 12.42
N ASP A 36 -1.53 5.76 13.48
CA ASP A 36 -2.93 6.19 13.56
C ASP A 36 -3.08 7.53 12.85
N PRO A 37 -3.78 7.58 11.69
CA PRO A 37 -3.94 8.84 10.96
C PRO A 37 -4.92 9.79 11.67
N HIS A 38 -5.82 9.29 12.52
CA HIS A 38 -6.95 10.04 13.06
C HIS A 38 -7.68 10.83 11.95
N GLU A 39 -7.56 12.16 11.93
CA GLU A 39 -8.14 13.05 10.91
C GLU A 39 -7.28 13.23 9.65
N ARG A 40 -6.07 12.68 9.64
CA ARG A 40 -5.10 12.78 8.54
C ARG A 40 -5.37 11.70 7.50
N GLN A 41 -5.00 12.00 6.25
CA GLN A 41 -5.09 11.01 5.18
C GLN A 41 -3.80 10.20 5.08
N MET A 42 -3.94 8.87 5.11
CA MET A 42 -2.85 7.93 4.90
C MET A 42 -3.20 6.99 3.75
N PHE A 43 -2.28 6.83 2.82
CA PHE A 43 -2.42 5.93 1.69
C PHE A 43 -1.11 5.20 1.43
N LEU A 44 -1.17 3.89 1.29
CA LEU A 44 -0.07 3.07 0.81
C LEU A 44 -0.35 2.73 -0.66
N LEU A 45 0.54 3.18 -1.53
CA LEU A 45 0.46 2.99 -2.97
C LEU A 45 1.41 1.88 -3.39
N PHE A 46 0.89 0.90 -4.12
CA PHE A 46 1.66 -0.11 -4.80
C PHE A 46 1.59 0.15 -6.30
N SER A 47 2.73 0.40 -6.93
CA SER A 47 2.82 0.55 -8.39
C SER A 47 3.46 -0.68 -9.00
N GLN A 48 2.72 -1.36 -9.86
CA GLN A 48 3.20 -2.54 -10.59
C GLN A 48 4.25 -2.14 -11.64
N ILE A 49 4.04 -1.03 -12.35
CA ILE A 49 4.93 -0.57 -13.44
C ILE A 49 6.36 -0.25 -12.97
N MET A 50 6.52 0.29 -11.75
CA MET A 50 7.82 0.69 -11.20
C MET A 50 8.37 -0.29 -10.15
N ASN A 51 7.59 -1.30 -9.77
CA ASN A 51 7.88 -2.18 -8.63
C ASN A 51 8.19 -1.39 -7.34
N ARG A 52 7.47 -0.28 -7.12
CA ARG A 52 7.67 0.61 -5.97
C ARG A 52 6.46 0.62 -5.06
N CYS A 53 6.75 0.62 -3.76
CA CYS A 53 5.79 0.89 -2.70
C CYS A 53 6.06 2.30 -2.15
N SER A 54 5.06 3.16 -2.11
CA SER A 54 5.19 4.50 -1.55
C SER A 54 4.10 4.73 -0.50
N LEU A 55 4.51 5.11 0.70
CA LEU A 55 3.60 5.53 1.77
C LEU A 55 3.40 7.04 1.65
N PHE A 56 2.17 7.45 1.42
CA PHE A 56 1.74 8.84 1.41
C PHE A 56 1.03 9.15 2.72
N LEU A 57 1.53 10.16 3.43
CA LEU A 57 0.96 10.64 4.68
C LEU A 57 0.73 12.13 4.49
N LEU A 58 -0.52 12.51 4.24
CA LEU A 58 -0.88 13.89 3.96
C LEU A 58 -0.95 14.64 5.29
N LEU A 59 0.19 15.21 5.68
CA LEU A 59 0.28 16.21 6.73
C LEU A 59 -0.18 17.52 6.10
N ARG A 60 -1.40 17.93 6.45
CA ARG A 60 -1.98 19.20 6.01
C ARG A 60 -1.16 20.39 6.51
#